data_AF-A0A0G1C7V3-F1
#
_entry.id   AF-A0A0G1C7V3-F1
#
_cell.length_a   1.000
_cell.length_b   1.000
_cell.length_c   1.000
_cell.angle_alpha   90.00
_cell.angle_beta   90.00
_cell.angle_gamma   90.00
#
_symmetry.space_group_name_H-M   'P 1'
#
loop_
_entity.id
_entity.type
_entity.pdbx_description
1 polymer ?
#
loop_
_entity_poly.entity_id
_entity_poly.type
_entity_poly.pdbx_seq_one_letter_code
_entity_poly.pdbx_strand_id
1 'polypeptide(L)'
;MQELQEKNQNTQEVEVLEKGYHGFYKTVWLILLLLLIFVGWTFTHGTGEQNLGAWIIITIIPIIGYLIVFVGAGLTIRLVLDKIFKNKLNRPVLATVLIAALVTATASYFFIVKLIVPLNSESMLFYYIDLTIIGLPAILISLLALVLKINEPSFWRLYLKPAIITSFLAMLILPLAVEGLNYLFTKTLTCNLVTGKAPQISCYRAEAIETGNYRLCLEKKLDAMFEGDCVAAIAVYKKNPSLCELVKELKVYDACLHDMAIVTVDKRFCDGIKNQGLKESCLNYKPTTEEN
;
A
#
# COMPACT_ATOMS: atom_id res chain seq x y z
N MET A 1 -48.49 44.39 -8.87
CA MET A 1 -49.14 43.32 -8.06
C MET A 1 -48.52 41.96 -8.33
N GLN A 2 -48.37 41.51 -9.59
CA GLN A 2 -47.70 40.23 -9.90
C GLN A 2 -46.23 40.16 -9.47
N GLU A 3 -45.42 41.21 -9.66
CA GLU A 3 -44.02 41.26 -9.20
C GLU A 3 -43.86 41.14 -7.67
N LEU A 4 -44.87 41.55 -6.90
CA LEU A 4 -44.85 41.46 -5.44
C LEU A 4 -45.18 40.04 -4.96
N GLN A 5 -45.99 39.29 -5.72
CA GLN A 5 -46.28 37.89 -5.41
C GLN A 5 -45.08 36.98 -5.71
N GLU A 6 -44.35 37.23 -6.79
CA GLU A 6 -43.16 36.47 -7.15
C GLU A 6 -42.01 36.65 -6.13
N LYS A 7 -41.88 37.85 -5.57
CA LYS A 7 -40.86 38.13 -4.55
C LYS A 7 -41.13 37.42 -3.21
N ASN A 8 -42.41 37.25 -2.84
CA ASN A 8 -42.78 36.55 -1.61
C ASN A 8 -42.60 35.03 -1.73
N GLN A 9 -42.87 34.44 -2.91
CA GLN A 9 -42.70 33.00 -3.12
C GLN A 9 -41.22 32.57 -3.02
N ASN A 10 -40.31 33.38 -3.56
CA ASN A 10 -38.86 33.13 -3.46
C ASN A 10 -38.31 33.26 -2.04
N THR A 11 -39.00 33.98 -1.14
CA THR A 11 -38.53 34.16 0.25
C THR A 11 -38.90 32.95 1.10
N GLN A 12 -40.07 32.34 0.87
CA GLN A 12 -40.51 31.13 1.59
C GLN A 12 -39.68 29.88 1.24
N GLU A 13 -39.23 29.73 0.00
CA GLU A 13 -38.38 28.58 -0.37
C GLU A 13 -37.00 28.60 0.27
N VAL A 14 -36.43 29.79 0.52
CA VAL A 14 -35.11 29.93 1.16
C VAL A 14 -35.17 29.49 2.63
N GLU A 15 -36.27 29.77 3.33
CA GLU A 15 -36.42 29.44 4.76
C GLU A 15 -36.57 27.92 5.02
N VAL A 16 -37.15 27.19 4.07
CA VAL A 16 -37.28 25.72 4.14
C VAL A 16 -35.94 25.02 3.94
N LEU A 17 -35.07 25.58 3.10
CA LEU A 17 -33.73 25.03 2.83
C LEU A 17 -32.75 25.21 4.00
N GLU A 18 -32.81 26.34 4.72
CA GLU A 18 -31.96 26.57 5.90
C GLU A 18 -32.26 25.59 7.05
N LYS A 19 -33.53 25.27 7.29
CA LYS A 19 -33.92 24.34 8.37
C LYS A 19 -33.46 22.90 8.12
N GLY A 20 -33.43 22.46 6.86
CA GLY A 20 -32.90 21.13 6.51
C GLY A 20 -31.38 21.01 6.73
N TYR A 21 -30.65 22.11 6.58
CA TYR A 21 -29.18 22.13 6.64
C TYR A 21 -28.64 21.97 8.06
N HIS A 22 -29.30 22.62 9.02
CA HIS A 22 -28.92 22.54 10.43
C HIS A 22 -29.08 21.11 10.99
N GLY A 23 -30.01 20.32 10.44
CA GLY A 23 -30.20 18.91 10.78
C GLY A 23 -29.05 18.02 10.30
N PHE A 24 -28.67 18.16 9.02
CA PHE A 24 -27.60 17.35 8.43
C PHE A 24 -26.25 17.56 9.12
N TYR A 25 -25.89 18.81 9.42
CA TYR A 25 -24.66 19.14 10.14
C TYR A 25 -24.62 18.54 11.53
N LYS A 26 -25.74 18.64 12.25
CA LYS A 26 -25.86 18.08 13.59
C LYS A 26 -25.62 16.56 13.55
N THR A 27 -26.14 15.86 12.55
CA THR A 27 -25.94 14.40 12.38
C THR A 27 -24.50 14.05 12.02
N VAL A 28 -23.88 14.73 11.04
CA VAL A 28 -22.49 14.47 10.64
C VAL A 28 -21.52 14.76 11.78
N TRP A 29 -21.73 15.85 12.51
CA TRP A 29 -20.91 16.22 13.65
C TRP A 29 -21.08 15.24 14.82
N LEU A 30 -22.31 14.73 15.05
CA LEU A 30 -22.55 13.67 16.03
C LEU A 30 -21.80 12.37 15.68
N ILE A 31 -21.83 11.96 14.41
CA ILE A 31 -21.13 10.75 13.94
C ILE A 31 -19.62 10.90 14.13
N LEU A 32 -19.05 12.05 13.77
CA LEU A 32 -17.62 12.34 13.98
C LEU A 32 -17.26 12.31 15.47
N LEU A 33 -18.09 12.91 16.32
CA LEU A 33 -17.88 12.90 17.77
C LEU A 33 -17.92 11.46 18.33
N LEU A 34 -18.90 10.65 17.91
CA LEU A 34 -19.03 9.25 18.33
C LEU A 34 -17.82 8.41 17.88
N LEU A 35 -17.31 8.62 16.66
CA LEU A 35 -16.10 7.95 16.18
C LEU A 35 -14.86 8.34 17.01
N LEU A 36 -14.70 9.62 17.34
CA LEU A 36 -13.59 10.08 18.19
C LEU A 36 -13.67 9.49 19.60
N ILE A 37 -14.88 9.42 20.18
CA ILE A 37 -15.10 8.79 21.48
C ILE A 37 -14.78 7.29 21.42
N PHE A 38 -15.20 6.59 20.35
CA PHE A 38 -14.90 5.18 20.16
C PHE A 38 -13.39 4.92 20.05
N VAL A 39 -12.66 5.73 19.26
CA VAL A 39 -11.21 5.65 19.15
C VAL A 39 -10.54 5.89 20.51
N GLY A 40 -10.94 6.93 21.25
CA GLY A 40 -10.42 7.20 22.59
C GLY A 40 -10.70 6.07 23.58
N TRP A 41 -11.87 5.45 23.50
CA TRP A 41 -12.23 4.31 24.34
C TRP A 41 -11.37 3.08 24.02
N THR A 42 -11.15 2.75 22.74
CA THR A 42 -10.27 1.65 22.35
C THR A 42 -8.82 1.85 22.80
N PHE A 43 -8.36 3.10 22.87
CA PHE A 43 -7.00 3.44 23.33
C PHE A 43 -6.82 3.23 24.84
N THR A 44 -7.87 3.45 25.63
CA THR A 44 -7.80 3.35 27.10
C THR A 44 -8.04 1.93 27.62
N HIS A 45 -8.75 1.09 26.88
CA HIS A 45 -9.16 -0.26 27.31
C HIS A 45 -8.53 -1.41 26.51
N GLY A 46 -7.53 -1.13 25.66
CA GLY A 46 -6.82 -2.14 24.87
C GLY A 46 -6.04 -3.12 25.76
N THR A 47 -6.64 -4.29 26.02
CA THR A 47 -6.04 -5.37 26.82
C THR A 47 -4.93 -6.08 26.04
N GLY A 48 -3.67 -5.81 26.39
CA GLY A 48 -2.56 -6.77 26.35
C GLY A 48 -2.02 -7.32 25.01
N GLU A 49 -2.78 -7.31 23.90
CA GLU A 49 -2.28 -7.75 22.60
C GLU A 49 -1.67 -6.58 21.81
N GLN A 50 -0.34 -6.59 21.70
CA GLN A 50 0.49 -5.45 21.28
C GLN A 50 0.32 -4.95 19.83
N ASN A 51 -0.65 -5.43 19.05
CA ASN A 51 -0.76 -5.06 17.62
C ASN A 51 -2.08 -4.38 17.21
N LEU A 52 -3.14 -4.41 18.05
CA LEU A 52 -4.44 -3.88 17.61
C LEU A 52 -4.47 -2.34 17.53
N GLY A 53 -3.79 -1.65 18.47
CA GLY A 53 -3.77 -0.20 18.52
C GLY A 53 -3.06 0.47 17.34
N ALA A 54 -1.97 -0.15 16.85
CA ALA A 54 -1.23 0.36 15.69
C ALA A 54 -2.07 0.25 14.40
N TRP A 55 -2.79 -0.86 14.22
CA TRP A 55 -3.68 -1.07 13.08
C TRP A 55 -4.83 -0.06 13.04
N ILE A 56 -5.45 0.23 14.19
CA ILE A 56 -6.55 1.21 14.29
C ILE A 56 -6.06 2.62 13.91
N ILE A 57 -4.89 3.02 14.39
CA ILE A 57 -4.31 4.34 14.06
C ILE A 57 -3.99 4.45 12.57
N ILE A 58 -3.39 3.40 11.99
CA ILE A 58 -2.99 3.37 10.58
C ILE A 58 -4.22 3.36 9.65
N THR A 59 -5.30 2.69 10.03
CA THR A 59 -6.46 2.51 9.14
C THR A 59 -7.56 3.56 9.34
N ILE A 60 -7.88 3.94 10.57
CA ILE A 60 -9.07 4.78 10.86
C ILE A 60 -8.76 6.26 10.67
N ILE A 61 -7.57 6.75 11.04
CA ILE A 61 -7.22 8.17 10.93
C ILE A 61 -7.29 8.67 9.47
N PRO A 62 -6.75 7.95 8.46
CA PRO A 62 -6.88 8.36 7.06
C PRO A 62 -8.34 8.39 6.58
N ILE A 63 -9.17 7.45 7.02
CA ILE A 63 -10.60 7.38 6.65
C ILE A 63 -11.36 8.60 7.20
N ILE A 64 -11.10 8.98 8.46
CA ILE A 64 -11.71 10.18 9.06
C ILE A 64 -11.26 11.44 8.32
N GLY A 65 -9.96 11.56 8.01
CA GLY A 65 -9.43 12.65 7.20
C GLY A 65 -10.11 12.75 5.83
N TYR A 66 -10.35 11.62 5.17
CA TYR A 66 -11.07 11.56 3.90
C TYR A 66 -12.50 12.03 4.00
N LEU A 67 -13.25 11.58 5.02
CA LEU A 67 -14.63 12.00 5.22
C LEU A 67 -14.73 13.51 5.43
N ILE A 68 -13.79 14.12 6.16
CA ILE A 68 -13.74 15.58 6.35
C ILE A 68 -13.52 16.30 5.02
N VAL A 69 -12.54 15.85 4.22
CA VAL A 69 -12.23 16.45 2.91
C VAL A 69 -13.40 16.29 1.94
N PHE A 70 -14.01 15.10 1.89
CA PHE A 70 -15.12 14.80 1.00
C PHE A 70 -16.37 15.62 1.34
N VAL A 71 -16.70 15.75 2.63
CA VAL A 71 -17.81 16.59 3.10
C VAL A 71 -17.53 18.06 2.80
N GLY A 72 -16.30 18.54 3.02
CA GLY A 72 -15.90 19.91 2.69
C GLY A 72 -15.98 20.22 1.18
N ALA A 73 -15.56 19.28 0.34
CA ALA A 73 -15.66 19.37 -1.12
C ALA A 73 -17.14 19.38 -1.58
N GLY A 74 -17.97 18.49 -1.04
CA GLY A 74 -19.41 18.47 -1.32
C GLY A 74 -20.10 19.79 -0.96
N LEU A 75 -19.66 20.43 0.14
CA LEU A 75 -20.20 21.70 0.58
C LEU A 75 -19.85 22.86 -0.37
N THR A 76 -18.58 22.94 -0.76
CA THR A 76 -18.09 23.97 -1.67
C THR A 76 -18.74 23.83 -3.05
N ILE A 77 -18.88 22.59 -3.56
CA ILE A 77 -19.60 22.31 -4.79
C ILE A 77 -21.06 22.79 -4.67
N ARG A 78 -21.76 22.47 -3.58
CA ARG A 78 -23.17 22.85 -3.40
C ARG A 78 -23.35 24.37 -3.30
N LEU A 79 -22.49 25.08 -2.56
CA LEU A 79 -22.54 26.54 -2.46
C LEU A 79 -22.29 27.21 -3.81
N VAL A 80 -21.37 26.66 -4.61
CA VAL A 80 -21.11 27.14 -5.96
C VAL A 80 -22.31 26.86 -6.87
N LEU A 81 -22.89 25.65 -6.83
CA LEU A 81 -24.08 25.28 -7.60
C LEU A 81 -25.28 26.18 -7.27
N ASP A 82 -25.54 26.45 -5.98
CA ASP A 82 -26.66 27.31 -5.57
C ASP A 82 -26.51 28.74 -6.10
N LYS A 83 -25.27 29.25 -6.09
CA LYS A 83 -24.93 30.55 -6.70
C LYS A 83 -25.04 30.52 -8.22
N ILE A 84 -24.74 29.40 -8.86
CA ILE A 84 -24.86 29.20 -10.31
C ILE A 84 -26.33 29.21 -10.74
N PHE A 85 -27.18 28.45 -10.04
CA PHE A 85 -28.60 28.34 -10.36
C PHE A 85 -29.35 29.66 -10.15
N LYS A 86 -28.97 30.46 -9.13
CA LYS A 86 -29.57 31.78 -8.90
C LYS A 86 -29.11 32.87 -9.87
N ASN A 87 -27.85 32.84 -10.35
CA ASN A 87 -27.28 33.97 -11.11
C ASN A 87 -27.14 33.78 -12.62
N LYS A 88 -27.80 32.78 -13.24
CA LYS A 88 -27.68 32.54 -14.70
C LYS A 88 -26.21 32.52 -15.14
N LEU A 89 -25.38 31.86 -14.33
CA LEU A 89 -23.92 32.00 -14.41
C LEU A 89 -23.38 31.45 -15.72
N ASN A 90 -22.30 32.06 -16.21
CA ASN A 90 -21.67 31.73 -17.47
C ASN A 90 -21.15 30.27 -17.44
N ARG A 91 -21.64 29.41 -18.35
CA ARG A 91 -21.26 27.99 -18.50
C ARG A 91 -19.75 27.67 -18.36
N PRO A 92 -18.79 28.49 -18.85
CA PRO A 92 -17.37 28.19 -18.67
C PRO A 92 -16.89 28.17 -17.21
N VAL A 93 -17.49 28.96 -16.33
CA VAL A 93 -17.10 29.02 -14.90
C VAL A 93 -17.55 27.75 -14.16
N LEU A 94 -18.72 27.21 -14.50
CA LEU A 94 -19.21 25.95 -13.96
C LEU A 94 -18.30 24.78 -14.34
N ALA A 95 -17.85 24.73 -15.60
CA ALA A 95 -16.95 23.69 -16.08
C ALA A 95 -15.60 23.73 -15.34
N THR A 96 -15.04 24.90 -15.07
CA THR A 96 -13.76 25.03 -14.36
C THR A 96 -13.86 24.56 -12.90
N VAL A 97 -14.97 24.88 -12.22
CA VAL A 97 -15.19 24.43 -10.83
C VAL A 97 -15.38 22.91 -10.75
N LEU A 98 -16.14 22.33 -11.68
CA LEU A 98 -16.34 20.87 -11.73
C LEU A 98 -15.03 20.12 -12.01
N ILE A 99 -14.21 20.62 -12.94
CA ILE A 99 -12.90 20.02 -13.24
C ILE A 99 -11.98 20.12 -12.02
N ALA A 100 -11.92 21.29 -11.36
CA ALA A 100 -11.10 21.46 -10.16
C ALA A 100 -11.51 20.48 -9.04
N ALA A 101 -12.81 20.32 -8.81
CA ALA A 101 -13.34 19.38 -7.83
C ALA A 101 -12.96 17.92 -8.14
N LEU A 102 -13.07 17.51 -9.41
CA LEU A 102 -12.70 16.15 -9.84
C LEU A 102 -11.20 15.88 -9.65
N VAL A 103 -10.37 16.85 -9.99
CA VAL A 103 -8.91 16.76 -9.82
C VAL A 103 -8.55 16.64 -8.34
N THR A 104 -9.19 17.42 -7.46
CA THR A 104 -8.94 17.32 -6.01
C THR A 104 -9.40 15.98 -5.42
N ALA A 105 -10.53 15.43 -5.89
CA ALA A 105 -11.05 14.14 -5.42
C ALA A 105 -10.17 12.95 -5.85
N THR A 106 -9.62 13.01 -7.05
CA THR A 106 -8.72 11.96 -7.56
C THR A 106 -7.35 12.01 -6.90
N ALA A 107 -6.81 13.20 -6.66
CA ALA A 107 -5.54 13.37 -5.96
C ALA A 107 -5.61 12.90 -4.49
N SER A 108 -6.71 13.14 -3.81
CA SER A 108 -6.91 12.68 -2.43
C SER A 108 -7.06 11.16 -2.33
N TYR A 109 -7.78 10.54 -3.27
CA TYR A 109 -7.90 9.08 -3.34
C TYR A 109 -6.53 8.39 -3.49
N PHE A 110 -5.67 8.89 -4.37
CA PHE A 110 -4.32 8.33 -4.59
C PHE A 110 -3.45 8.36 -3.33
N PHE A 111 -3.47 9.47 -2.58
CA PHE A 111 -2.73 9.57 -1.33
C PHE A 111 -3.20 8.55 -0.28
N ILE A 112 -4.49 8.22 -0.28
CA ILE A 112 -5.10 7.31 0.70
C ILE A 112 -4.75 5.85 0.39
N VAL A 113 -4.80 5.44 -0.88
CA VAL A 113 -4.42 4.06 -1.26
C VAL A 113 -2.97 3.76 -0.85
N LYS A 114 -2.06 4.73 -1.04
CA LYS A 114 -0.67 4.61 -0.60
C LYS A 114 -0.47 4.57 0.91
N LEU A 115 -1.35 5.17 1.70
CA LEU A 115 -1.27 5.19 3.16
C LEU A 115 -1.80 3.90 3.81
N ILE A 116 -2.76 3.23 3.16
CA ILE A 116 -3.48 2.09 3.75
C ILE A 116 -2.81 0.75 3.41
N VAL A 117 -2.13 0.62 2.27
CA VAL A 117 -1.56 -0.67 1.83
C VAL A 117 -0.10 -0.78 2.27
N PRO A 118 0.23 -1.56 3.32
CA PRO A 118 1.63 -1.84 3.64
C PRO A 118 2.25 -2.61 2.47
N LEU A 119 3.42 -2.13 2.01
CA LEU A 119 4.23 -2.74 0.96
C LEU A 119 4.70 -4.14 1.42
N ASN A 120 3.86 -5.15 1.23
CA ASN A 120 4.30 -6.53 1.20
C ASN A 120 4.46 -6.96 -0.27
N SER A 121 5.21 -8.03 -0.52
CA SER A 121 5.77 -8.40 -1.82
C SER A 121 4.77 -8.73 -2.95
N GLU A 122 3.45 -8.72 -2.71
CA GLU A 122 2.40 -8.85 -3.74
C GLU A 122 1.94 -7.50 -4.35
N SER A 123 2.69 -6.42 -4.09
CA SER A 123 2.37 -5.03 -4.41
C SER A 123 2.34 -4.63 -5.91
N MET A 124 2.65 -5.56 -6.83
CA MET A 124 2.51 -5.33 -8.28
C MET A 124 1.06 -5.06 -8.69
N LEU A 125 0.08 -5.77 -8.11
CA LEU A 125 -1.33 -5.65 -8.51
C LEU A 125 -1.90 -4.26 -8.16
N PHE A 126 -1.54 -3.72 -7.00
CA PHE A 126 -1.99 -2.40 -6.54
C PHE A 126 -1.42 -1.26 -7.39
N TYR A 127 -0.22 -1.43 -7.96
CA TYR A 127 0.38 -0.46 -8.87
C TYR A 127 -0.40 -0.34 -10.19
N TYR A 128 -0.87 -1.46 -10.75
CA TYR A 128 -1.73 -1.47 -11.95
C TYR A 128 -3.13 -0.88 -11.68
N ILE A 129 -3.66 -1.08 -10.47
CA ILE A 129 -4.91 -0.45 -10.02
C ILE A 129 -4.72 1.07 -9.88
N ASP A 130 -3.59 1.54 -9.35
CA ASP A 130 -3.30 2.98 -9.25
C ASP A 130 -3.15 3.66 -10.63
N LEU A 131 -2.49 3.00 -11.58
CA LEU A 131 -2.34 3.49 -12.96
C LEU A 131 -3.69 3.56 -13.70
N THR A 132 -4.56 2.58 -13.48
CA THR A 132 -5.91 2.61 -14.04
C THR A 132 -6.79 3.66 -13.37
N ILE A 133 -6.68 3.86 -12.06
CA ILE A 133 -7.47 4.85 -11.32
C ILE A 133 -7.01 6.29 -11.58
N ILE A 134 -5.73 6.55 -11.87
CA ILE A 134 -5.27 7.91 -12.26
C ILE A 134 -5.46 8.15 -13.76
N GLY A 135 -5.30 7.12 -14.59
CA GLY A 135 -5.46 7.22 -16.04
C GLY A 135 -6.91 7.47 -16.47
N LEU A 136 -7.89 6.78 -15.86
CA LEU A 136 -9.30 6.89 -16.25
C LEU A 136 -9.87 8.31 -16.09
N PRO A 137 -9.65 9.02 -14.97
CA PRO A 137 -10.16 10.37 -14.76
C PRO A 137 -9.55 11.39 -15.74
N ALA A 138 -8.27 11.27 -16.09
CA ALA A 138 -7.64 12.14 -17.06
C ALA A 138 -8.25 11.96 -18.46
N ILE A 139 -8.54 10.72 -18.85
CA ILE A 139 -9.25 10.38 -20.10
C ILE A 139 -10.70 10.90 -20.05
N LEU A 140 -11.40 10.70 -18.93
CA LEU A 140 -12.77 11.19 -18.73
C LEU A 140 -12.85 12.72 -18.79
N ILE A 141 -11.93 13.45 -18.15
CA ILE A 141 -11.86 14.91 -18.21
C ILE A 141 -11.58 15.38 -19.65
N SER A 142 -10.69 14.69 -20.36
CA SER A 142 -10.39 15.00 -21.78
C SER A 142 -11.60 14.77 -22.69
N LEU A 143 -12.34 13.68 -22.48
CA LEU A 143 -13.59 13.39 -23.19
C LEU A 143 -14.69 14.39 -22.83
N LEU A 144 -14.80 14.78 -21.56
CA LEU A 144 -15.77 15.78 -21.10
C LEU A 144 -15.50 17.15 -21.75
N ALA A 145 -14.22 17.55 -21.84
CA ALA A 145 -13.81 18.77 -22.52
C ALA A 145 -14.15 18.76 -24.02
N LEU A 146 -14.04 17.59 -24.68
CA LEU A 146 -14.44 17.38 -26.07
C LEU A 146 -15.97 17.51 -26.24
N VAL A 147 -16.75 16.88 -25.36
CA VAL A 147 -18.23 16.90 -25.39
C VAL A 147 -18.78 18.30 -25.14
N LEU A 148 -18.15 19.07 -24.24
CA LEU A 148 -18.59 20.42 -23.92
C LEU A 148 -18.29 21.47 -25.02
N LYS A 149 -17.67 21.08 -26.15
CA LYS A 149 -17.32 21.96 -27.28
C LYS A 149 -16.73 23.30 -26.80
N ILE A 150 -15.81 23.23 -25.84
CA ILE A 150 -15.07 24.40 -25.36
C ILE A 150 -14.16 24.85 -26.50
N ASN A 151 -14.67 25.72 -27.37
CA ASN A 151 -14.02 26.11 -28.62
C ASN A 151 -13.13 27.35 -28.44
N GLU A 152 -12.71 27.67 -27.22
CA GLU A 152 -11.82 28.79 -26.94
C GLU A 152 -10.34 28.38 -27.17
N PRO A 153 -9.69 28.89 -28.25
CA PRO A 153 -8.35 28.46 -28.63
C PRO A 153 -7.25 28.88 -27.63
N SER A 154 -7.53 29.87 -26.78
CA SER A 154 -6.70 30.35 -25.66
C SER A 154 -6.54 29.28 -24.58
N PHE A 155 -7.63 28.61 -24.19
CA PHE A 155 -7.66 27.63 -23.11
C PHE A 155 -6.84 26.36 -23.45
N TRP A 156 -7.00 25.84 -24.68
CA TRP A 156 -6.31 24.63 -25.13
C TRP A 156 -4.78 24.82 -25.23
N ARG A 157 -4.31 26.03 -25.57
CA ARG A 157 -2.87 26.31 -25.66
C ARG A 157 -2.21 26.47 -24.29
N LEU A 158 -2.85 27.16 -23.35
CA LEU A 158 -2.19 27.48 -22.08
C LEU A 158 -2.22 26.32 -21.08
N TYR A 159 -3.29 25.54 -21.03
CA TYR A 159 -3.48 24.59 -19.92
C TYR A 159 -3.40 23.13 -20.35
N LEU A 160 -3.98 22.77 -21.49
CA LEU A 160 -4.11 21.35 -21.84
C LEU A 160 -2.80 20.74 -22.35
N LYS A 161 -2.06 21.46 -23.21
CA LYS A 161 -0.76 20.99 -23.71
C LYS A 161 0.25 20.70 -22.59
N PRO A 162 0.51 21.61 -21.64
CA PRO A 162 1.42 21.30 -20.54
C PRO A 162 0.87 20.18 -19.64
N ALA A 163 -0.45 20.11 -19.38
CA ALA A 163 -1.02 19.06 -18.54
C ALA A 163 -0.91 17.65 -19.15
N ILE A 164 -1.09 17.52 -20.47
CA ILE A 164 -0.91 16.24 -21.18
C ILE A 164 0.57 15.86 -21.17
N ILE A 165 1.46 16.81 -21.45
CA ILE A 165 2.91 16.56 -21.47
C ILE A 165 3.40 16.17 -20.07
N THR A 166 2.98 16.86 -19.01
CA THR A 166 3.38 16.52 -17.63
C THR A 166 2.81 15.17 -17.19
N SER A 167 1.58 14.81 -17.58
CA SER A 167 1.03 13.47 -17.30
C SER A 167 1.79 12.36 -18.02
N PHE A 168 2.15 12.58 -19.30
CA PHE A 168 2.94 11.61 -20.06
C PHE A 168 4.36 11.45 -19.50
N LEU A 169 5.02 12.56 -19.16
CA LEU A 169 6.33 12.50 -18.49
C LEU A 169 6.24 11.82 -17.13
N ALA A 170 5.18 12.08 -16.35
CA ALA A 170 4.97 11.39 -15.08
C ALA A 170 4.79 9.88 -15.29
N MET A 171 3.98 9.44 -16.26
CA MET A 171 3.83 8.01 -16.59
C MET A 171 5.13 7.35 -17.06
N LEU A 172 6.03 8.08 -17.72
CA LEU A 172 7.32 7.56 -18.15
C LEU A 172 8.37 7.51 -17.04
N ILE A 173 8.39 8.51 -16.16
CA ILE A 173 9.43 8.65 -15.12
C ILE A 173 9.07 7.87 -13.85
N LEU A 174 7.79 7.80 -13.47
CA LEU A 174 7.37 7.12 -12.23
C LEU A 174 7.74 5.63 -12.19
N PRO A 175 7.58 4.82 -13.26
CA PRO A 175 7.97 3.42 -13.23
C PRO A 175 9.48 3.24 -12.97
N LEU A 176 10.31 4.06 -13.64
CA LEU A 176 11.77 4.03 -13.49
C LEU A 176 12.21 4.43 -12.08
N ALA A 177 11.55 5.44 -11.48
CA ALA A 177 11.82 5.85 -10.12
C ALA A 177 11.38 4.78 -9.09
N VAL A 178 10.24 4.13 -9.32
CA VAL A 178 9.68 3.13 -8.40
C VAL A 178 10.50 1.83 -8.41
N GLU A 179 10.97 1.36 -9.56
CA GLU A 179 11.88 0.22 -9.63
C GLU A 179 13.20 0.49 -8.89
N GLY A 180 13.76 1.70 -9.07
CA GLY A 180 14.95 2.14 -8.35
C GLY A 180 14.73 2.22 -6.83
N LEU A 181 13.59 2.73 -6.39
CA LEU A 181 13.21 2.82 -4.98
C LEU A 181 12.93 1.45 -4.37
N ASN A 182 12.26 0.53 -5.08
CA ASN A 182 12.02 -0.83 -4.59
C ASN A 182 13.34 -1.60 -4.43
N TYR A 183 14.26 -1.48 -5.39
CA TYR A 183 15.60 -2.07 -5.26
C TYR A 183 16.36 -1.52 -4.05
N LEU A 184 16.23 -0.22 -3.78
CA LEU A 184 16.81 0.42 -2.60
C LEU A 184 16.15 -0.05 -1.30
N PHE A 185 14.81 -0.16 -1.24
CA PHE A 185 14.08 -0.54 -0.04
C PHE A 185 14.28 -2.02 0.32
N THR A 186 14.31 -2.93 -0.65
CA THR A 186 14.59 -4.35 -0.37
C THR A 186 16.02 -4.56 0.11
N LYS A 187 16.96 -3.71 -0.31
CA LYS A 187 18.39 -3.85 0.05
C LYS A 187 18.78 -3.14 1.35
N THR A 188 18.00 -2.16 1.82
CA THR A 188 18.38 -1.33 2.98
C THR A 188 17.57 -1.57 4.25
N LEU A 189 16.69 -2.57 4.28
CA LEU A 189 16.12 -2.99 5.56
C LEU A 189 17.21 -3.65 6.41
N THR A 190 17.94 -2.85 7.18
CA THR A 190 18.92 -3.40 8.13
C THR A 190 18.16 -4.29 9.10
N CYS A 191 18.58 -5.55 9.26
CA CYS A 191 17.92 -6.52 10.14
C CYS A 191 17.86 -6.08 11.62
N ASN A 192 18.58 -5.01 11.98
CA ASN A 192 18.49 -4.34 13.28
C ASN A 192 17.16 -3.60 13.50
N LEU A 193 16.47 -3.16 12.44
CA LEU A 193 15.22 -2.39 12.53
C LEU A 193 13.97 -3.26 12.63
N VAL A 194 14.10 -4.56 12.33
CA VAL A 194 12.99 -5.50 12.41
C VAL A 194 12.71 -5.82 13.87
N THR A 195 11.52 -5.46 14.35
CA THR A 195 11.08 -5.76 15.72
C THR A 195 10.62 -7.21 15.83
N GLY A 196 11.10 -7.92 16.84
CA GLY A 196 10.74 -9.31 17.11
C GLY A 196 11.84 -10.30 16.70
N LYS A 197 12.07 -11.31 17.56
CA LYS A 197 13.17 -12.27 17.38
C LYS A 197 13.04 -13.09 16.09
N ALA A 198 11.85 -13.65 15.82
CA ALA A 198 11.65 -14.52 14.66
C ALA A 198 11.80 -13.80 13.31
N PRO A 199 11.19 -12.62 13.08
CA PRO A 199 11.44 -11.83 11.88
C PRO A 199 12.92 -11.43 11.70
N GLN A 200 13.59 -11.10 12.80
CA GLN A 200 15.00 -10.73 12.78
C GLN A 200 15.90 -11.91 12.38
N ILE A 201 15.63 -13.12 12.88
CA ILE A 201 16.34 -14.35 12.49
C ILE A 201 16.18 -14.60 10.99
N SER A 202 14.96 -14.50 10.47
CA SER A 202 14.68 -14.69 9.05
C SER A 202 15.46 -13.70 8.18
N CYS A 203 15.52 -12.43 8.60
CA CYS A 203 16.27 -11.38 7.92
C CYS A 203 17.77 -11.71 7.83
N TYR A 204 18.41 -12.03 8.97
CA TYR A 204 19.83 -12.36 8.98
C TYR A 204 20.15 -13.63 8.19
N ARG A 205 19.26 -14.63 8.22
CA ARG A 205 19.40 -15.84 7.41
C ARG A 205 19.41 -15.51 5.93
N ALA A 206 18.47 -14.67 5.46
CA ALA A 206 18.41 -14.25 4.06
C ALA A 206 19.68 -13.48 3.64
N GLU A 207 20.11 -12.52 4.45
CA GLU A 207 21.34 -11.74 4.20
C GLU A 207 22.58 -12.65 4.14
N ALA A 208 22.70 -13.62 5.05
CA ALA A 208 23.82 -14.54 5.10
C ALA A 208 23.85 -15.52 3.91
N ILE A 209 22.68 -15.94 3.40
CA ILE A 209 22.56 -16.76 2.18
C ILE A 209 23.00 -15.97 0.95
N GLU A 210 22.48 -14.76 0.78
CA GLU A 210 22.77 -13.89 -0.37
C GLU A 210 24.27 -13.57 -0.43
N THR A 211 24.83 -13.11 0.68
CA THR A 211 26.26 -12.77 0.78
C THR A 211 27.17 -13.99 0.83
N GLY A 212 26.65 -15.15 1.24
CA GLY A 212 27.46 -16.34 1.54
C GLY A 212 28.32 -16.22 2.80
N ASN A 213 28.08 -15.20 3.64
CA ASN A 213 28.89 -14.94 4.83
C ASN A 213 28.30 -15.63 6.06
N TYR A 214 28.73 -16.87 6.33
CA TYR A 214 28.28 -17.64 7.50
C TYR A 214 28.62 -16.99 8.86
N ARG A 215 29.59 -16.06 8.90
CA ARG A 215 29.92 -15.34 10.14
C ARG A 215 28.76 -14.47 10.63
N LEU A 216 27.88 -14.02 9.74
CA LEU A 216 26.67 -13.30 10.12
C LEU A 216 25.76 -14.16 11.03
N CYS A 217 25.71 -15.47 10.81
CA CYS A 217 24.98 -16.40 11.67
C CYS A 217 25.61 -16.52 13.07
N LEU A 218 26.95 -16.44 13.17
CA LEU A 218 27.71 -16.62 14.42
C LEU A 218 27.74 -15.35 15.28
N GLU A 219 27.87 -14.18 14.65
CA GLU A 219 28.09 -12.91 15.36
C GLU A 219 26.82 -12.40 16.07
N LYS A 220 25.64 -12.72 15.54
CA LYS A 220 24.37 -12.18 16.03
C LYS A 220 23.84 -12.85 17.31
N LYS A 221 24.59 -13.78 17.90
CA LYS A 221 24.25 -14.49 19.15
C LYS A 221 22.81 -15.03 19.14
N LEU A 222 22.43 -15.65 18.02
CA LEU A 222 21.16 -16.34 17.91
C LEU A 222 21.18 -17.60 18.80
N ASP A 223 20.02 -18.18 19.11
CA ASP A 223 20.01 -19.48 19.81
C ASP A 223 20.78 -20.51 18.97
N ALA A 224 21.49 -21.44 19.63
CA ALA A 224 22.38 -22.38 18.96
C ALA A 224 21.70 -23.19 17.83
N MET A 225 20.40 -23.44 17.97
CA MET A 225 19.58 -24.08 16.93
C MET A 225 19.45 -23.20 15.67
N PHE A 226 19.23 -21.89 15.82
CA PHE A 226 19.15 -20.93 14.71
C PHE A 226 20.52 -20.65 14.09
N GLU A 227 21.58 -20.62 14.89
CA GLU A 227 22.95 -20.52 14.39
C GLU A 227 23.24 -21.69 13.43
N GLY A 228 22.96 -22.92 13.85
CA GLY A 228 23.12 -24.11 13.02
C GLY A 228 22.26 -24.08 11.75
N ASP A 229 20.98 -23.72 11.87
CA ASP A 229 20.04 -23.67 10.74
C ASP A 229 20.44 -22.61 9.69
N CYS A 230 20.91 -21.45 10.16
CA CYS A 230 21.43 -20.39 9.30
C CYS A 230 22.66 -20.85 8.51
N VAL A 231 23.64 -21.47 9.18
CA VAL A 231 24.86 -22.00 8.53
C VAL A 231 24.50 -23.14 7.55
N ALA A 232 23.60 -24.03 7.94
CA ALA A 232 23.12 -25.11 7.08
C ALA A 232 22.46 -24.60 5.80
N ALA A 233 21.63 -23.57 5.90
CA ALA A 233 20.98 -22.96 4.74
C ALA A 233 21.99 -22.38 3.74
N ILE A 234 23.08 -21.78 4.22
CA ILE A 234 24.18 -21.27 3.38
C ILE A 234 24.92 -22.44 2.73
N ALA A 235 25.19 -23.52 3.47
CA ALA A 235 25.82 -24.73 2.96
C ALA A 235 25.06 -25.29 1.76
N VAL A 236 23.74 -25.43 1.90
CA VAL A 236 22.84 -25.94 0.85
C VAL A 236 22.81 -24.99 -0.35
N TYR A 237 22.61 -23.69 -0.10
CA TYR A 237 22.52 -22.69 -1.17
C TYR A 237 23.81 -22.56 -2.00
N LYS A 238 24.97 -22.58 -1.32
CA LYS A 238 26.29 -22.52 -1.97
C LYS A 238 26.81 -23.89 -2.41
N LYS A 239 26.08 -24.98 -2.12
CA LYS A 239 26.48 -26.37 -2.35
C LYS A 239 27.87 -26.68 -1.76
N ASN A 240 28.15 -26.17 -0.56
CA ASN A 240 29.44 -26.32 0.12
C ASN A 240 29.28 -27.18 1.39
N PRO A 241 29.59 -28.49 1.34
CA PRO A 241 29.37 -29.39 2.47
C PRO A 241 30.29 -29.12 3.67
N SER A 242 31.45 -28.48 3.48
CA SER A 242 32.34 -28.11 4.59
C SER A 242 31.69 -27.11 5.55
N LEU A 243 30.65 -26.38 5.12
CA LEU A 243 29.87 -25.53 6.01
C LEU A 243 28.94 -26.35 6.93
N CYS A 244 28.46 -27.52 6.51
CA CYS A 244 27.69 -28.40 7.39
C CYS A 244 28.55 -28.87 8.58
N GLU A 245 29.87 -29.06 8.40
CA GLU A 245 30.78 -29.46 9.49
C GLU A 245 30.92 -28.40 10.61
N LEU A 246 30.53 -27.15 10.34
CA LEU A 246 30.50 -26.08 11.34
C LEU A 246 29.26 -26.15 12.24
N VAL A 247 28.24 -26.93 11.85
CA VAL A 247 27.00 -27.09 12.61
C VAL A 247 27.22 -28.05 13.78
N LYS A 248 27.12 -27.54 15.00
CA LYS A 248 27.37 -28.31 16.23
C LYS A 248 26.22 -29.22 16.65
N GLU A 249 24.99 -28.79 16.39
CA GLU A 249 23.78 -29.52 16.78
C GLU A 249 23.55 -30.69 15.83
N LEU A 250 23.59 -31.92 16.33
CA LEU A 250 23.57 -33.13 15.50
C LEU A 250 22.30 -33.19 14.63
N LYS A 251 21.14 -32.81 15.19
CA LYS A 251 19.87 -32.80 14.44
C LYS A 251 19.94 -31.85 13.23
N VAL A 252 20.60 -30.72 13.38
CA VAL A 252 20.73 -29.70 12.32
C VAL A 252 21.83 -30.09 11.33
N TYR A 253 22.91 -30.72 11.80
CA TYR A 253 23.95 -31.31 10.96
C TYR A 253 23.39 -32.37 10.01
N ASP A 254 22.62 -33.32 10.55
CA ASP A 254 21.98 -34.38 9.77
C ASP A 254 21.00 -33.81 8.73
N ALA A 255 20.23 -32.77 9.10
CA ALA A 255 19.36 -32.06 8.18
C ALA A 255 20.14 -31.32 7.07
N CYS A 256 21.28 -30.71 7.40
CA CYS A 256 22.17 -30.06 6.42
C CYS A 256 22.66 -31.05 5.36
N LEU A 257 23.14 -32.23 5.78
CA LEU A 257 23.59 -33.29 4.87
C LEU A 257 22.44 -33.85 4.03
N HIS A 258 21.26 -34.05 4.63
CA HIS A 258 20.06 -34.48 3.93
C HIS A 258 19.68 -33.50 2.80
N ASP A 259 19.59 -32.21 3.10
CA ASP A 259 19.21 -31.20 2.12
C ASP A 259 20.29 -31.01 1.04
N MET A 260 21.56 -31.14 1.41
CA MET A 260 22.68 -31.22 0.47
C MET A 260 22.52 -32.40 -0.50
N ALA A 261 22.18 -33.59 -0.01
CA ALA A 261 21.95 -34.76 -0.85
C ALA A 261 20.81 -34.55 -1.84
N ILE A 262 19.72 -33.89 -1.41
CA ILE A 262 18.58 -33.57 -2.27
C ILE A 262 18.96 -32.57 -3.37
N VAL A 263 19.54 -31.44 -2.97
CA VAL A 263 19.83 -30.32 -3.90
C VAL A 263 20.96 -30.65 -4.89
N THR A 264 21.91 -31.50 -4.48
CA THR A 264 23.02 -31.93 -5.34
C THR A 264 22.78 -33.27 -6.03
N VAL A 265 21.73 -34.00 -5.63
CA VAL A 265 21.43 -35.37 -6.07
C VAL A 265 22.59 -36.35 -5.79
N ASP A 266 23.40 -36.06 -4.77
CA ASP A 266 24.56 -36.87 -4.39
C ASP A 266 24.28 -37.68 -3.11
N LYS A 267 24.03 -38.98 -3.28
CA LYS A 267 23.71 -39.90 -2.17
C LYS A 267 24.86 -40.09 -1.18
N ARG A 268 26.09 -39.72 -1.51
CA ARG A 268 27.24 -39.84 -0.59
C ARG A 268 27.03 -39.00 0.68
N PHE A 269 26.27 -37.91 0.60
CA PHE A 269 25.91 -37.13 1.78
C PHE A 269 24.99 -37.89 2.75
N CYS A 270 24.17 -38.81 2.25
CA CYS A 270 23.31 -39.66 3.11
C CYS A 270 24.13 -40.58 4.02
N ASP A 271 25.35 -40.96 3.62
CA ASP A 271 26.19 -41.87 4.41
C ASP A 271 26.64 -41.22 5.73
N GLY A 272 26.81 -39.90 5.74
CA GLY A 272 27.21 -39.11 6.91
C GLY A 272 26.09 -38.82 7.91
N ILE A 273 24.82 -39.05 7.55
CA ILE A 273 23.67 -38.81 8.42
C ILE A 273 23.63 -39.85 9.54
N LYS A 274 23.56 -39.40 10.80
CA LYS A 274 23.52 -40.30 11.97
C LYS A 274 22.10 -40.70 12.35
N ASN A 275 21.12 -39.83 12.15
CA ASN A 275 19.70 -40.13 12.34
C ASN A 275 19.22 -41.13 11.29
N GLN A 276 18.84 -42.34 11.73
CA GLN A 276 18.43 -43.43 10.83
C GLN A 276 17.23 -43.06 9.96
N GLY A 277 16.22 -42.38 10.51
CA GLY A 277 15.03 -41.98 9.76
C GLY A 277 15.34 -40.98 8.64
N LEU A 278 16.18 -39.98 8.93
CA LEU A 278 16.64 -39.03 7.90
C LEU A 278 17.55 -39.72 6.86
N LYS A 279 18.39 -40.65 7.29
CA LYS A 279 19.27 -41.41 6.39
C LYS A 279 18.47 -42.27 5.42
N GLU A 280 17.47 -43.00 5.90
CA GLU A 280 16.58 -43.81 5.06
C GLU A 280 15.79 -42.93 4.09
N SER A 281 15.24 -41.80 4.57
CA SER A 281 14.57 -40.80 3.73
C SER A 281 15.50 -40.30 2.60
N CYS A 282 16.74 -39.95 2.95
CA CYS A 282 17.76 -39.50 2.02
C CYS A 282 18.10 -40.55 0.95
N LEU A 283 18.32 -41.81 1.36
CA LEU A 283 18.66 -42.90 0.43
C LEU A 283 17.51 -43.26 -0.52
N ASN A 284 16.27 -43.15 -0.03
CA ASN A 284 15.05 -43.43 -0.78
C ASN A 284 14.59 -42.25 -1.65
N TYR A 285 15.16 -41.06 -1.47
CA TYR A 285 14.83 -39.89 -2.27
C TYR A 285 15.09 -40.19 -3.76
N LYS A 286 14.07 -39.96 -4.57
CA LYS A 286 14.14 -40.00 -6.02
C LYS A 286 13.85 -38.58 -6.50
N PRO A 287 14.79 -37.92 -7.19
CA PRO A 287 14.50 -36.62 -7.78
C PRO A 287 13.29 -36.81 -8.70
N THR A 288 12.24 -36.03 -8.47
CA THR A 288 11.19 -35.88 -9.47
C THR A 288 11.87 -35.32 -10.69
N THR A 289 11.94 -36.11 -11.77
CA THR A 289 12.33 -35.59 -13.08
C THR A 289 11.30 -34.54 -13.41
N GLU A 290 11.59 -33.28 -13.13
CA GLU A 290 10.80 -32.17 -13.63
C GLU A 290 10.82 -32.33 -15.15
N GLU A 291 9.62 -32.49 -15.72
CA GLU A 291 9.40 -32.45 -17.16
C GLU A 291 9.90 -31.08 -17.65
N ASN A 292 11.12 -31.07 -18.19
CA ASN A 292 11.68 -29.93 -18.91
C ASN A 292 10.95 -29.71 -20.23
#